data_AF-A0A0R2F2J2-F1
#
_entry.id   AF-A0A0R2F2J2-F1
#
_cell.length_a   1.000
_cell.length_b   1.000
_cell.length_c   1.000
_cell.angle_alpha   90.00
_cell.angle_beta   90.00
_cell.angle_gamma   90.00
#
_symmetry.space_group_name_H-M   'P 1'
#
loop_
_entity.id
_entity.type
_entity.pdbx_description
1 polymer ?
#
loop_
_entity_poly.entity_id
_entity_poly.type
_entity_poly.pdbx_seq_one_letter_code
_entity_poly.pdbx_strand_id
1 'polypeptide(L)'
;MQQLMPKAFIDGKVARQMGDSVALVKSYADQGALADNVVIELGTNGPFTTAQMDAMMQAIGPNRHVFWVNAQVPTRPWQNSVNQMLQAGTKRFRNLTVIDWHGYANGHPDWFYDDQVHPNPTGNKYYAAYITKNVVAHAKQ
;
A
#
# COMPACT_ATOMS: atom_id res chain seq x y z
N MET A 1 9.77 -7.64 -5.37
CA MET A 1 8.89 -6.84 -6.26
C MET A 1 9.60 -6.43 -7.54
N GLN A 2 10.78 -5.79 -7.51
CA GLN A 2 11.51 -5.36 -8.72
C GLN A 2 11.72 -6.48 -9.75
N GLN A 3 12.00 -7.71 -9.30
CA GLN A 3 12.16 -8.86 -10.21
C GLN A 3 10.88 -9.20 -10.99
N LEU A 4 9.70 -8.94 -10.41
CA LEU A 4 8.40 -9.22 -11.03
C LEU A 4 7.86 -8.02 -11.80
N MET A 5 8.28 -6.81 -11.44
CA MET A 5 7.92 -5.54 -12.10
C MET A 5 9.19 -4.73 -12.38
N PRO A 6 10.01 -5.14 -13.37
CA PRO A 6 11.33 -4.54 -13.59
C PRO A 6 11.29 -3.07 -14.03
N LYS A 7 10.14 -2.59 -14.53
CA LYS A 7 9.91 -1.19 -14.90
C LYS A 7 9.27 -0.35 -13.79
N ALA A 8 8.95 -0.95 -12.64
CA ALA A 8 8.39 -0.20 -11.52
C ALA A 8 9.46 0.74 -10.94
N PHE A 9 9.06 1.98 -10.69
CA PHE A 9 9.77 2.88 -9.81
C PHE A 9 9.37 2.56 -8.37
N ILE A 10 10.33 2.13 -7.55
CA ILE A 10 10.09 1.75 -6.15
C ILE A 10 10.76 2.79 -5.25
N ASP A 11 9.95 3.49 -4.46
CA ASP A 11 10.44 4.35 -3.38
C ASP A 11 9.85 3.89 -2.05
N GLY A 12 10.63 3.08 -1.32
CA GLY A 12 10.35 2.69 0.06
C GLY A 12 11.38 3.30 1.02
N LYS A 13 10.92 3.77 2.18
CA LYS A 13 11.78 4.24 3.28
C LYS A 13 11.28 3.70 4.61
N VAL A 14 12.19 3.15 5.40
CA VAL A 14 11.90 2.66 6.77
C VAL A 14 11.26 3.78 7.59
N ALA A 15 10.20 3.44 8.34
CA ALA A 15 9.47 4.34 9.23
C ALA A 15 8.81 5.56 8.55
N ARG A 16 8.68 5.58 7.20
CA ARG A 16 7.96 6.65 6.49
C ARG A 16 6.52 6.74 7.01
N GLN A 17 6.11 7.95 7.35
CA GLN A 17 4.77 8.27 7.81
C GLN A 17 3.91 8.80 6.66
N MET A 18 2.59 8.76 6.85
CA MET A 18 1.63 9.22 5.83
C MET A 18 1.84 10.70 5.45
N GLY A 19 2.06 11.59 6.44
CA GLY A 19 2.24 13.02 6.19
C GLY A 19 3.41 13.32 5.23
N ASP A 20 4.57 12.73 5.48
CA ASP A 20 5.75 12.85 4.61
C ASP A 20 5.48 12.29 3.21
N SER A 21 4.70 11.22 3.14
CA SER A 21 4.36 10.55 1.88
C SER A 21 3.47 11.41 1.01
N VAL A 22 2.50 12.13 1.58
CA VAL A 22 1.63 13.05 0.82
C VAL A 22 2.46 14.15 0.15
N ALA A 23 3.38 14.77 0.88
CA ALA A 23 4.25 15.80 0.32
C ALA A 23 5.13 15.27 -0.81
N LEU A 24 5.68 14.07 -0.64
CA LEU A 24 6.51 13.41 -1.64
C LEU A 24 5.72 13.05 -2.92
N VAL A 25 4.55 12.44 -2.76
CA VAL A 25 3.68 12.07 -3.89
C VAL A 25 3.21 13.30 -4.64
N LYS A 26 2.89 14.39 -3.94
CA LYS A 26 2.60 15.68 -4.59
C LYS A 26 3.78 16.17 -5.41
N SER A 27 5.00 16.09 -4.88
CA SER A 27 6.21 16.47 -5.62
C SER A 27 6.41 15.62 -6.88
N TYR A 28 6.15 14.31 -6.82
CA TYR A 28 6.19 13.44 -8.00
C TYR A 28 5.09 13.76 -9.01
N ALA A 29 3.89 14.10 -8.54
CA ALA A 29 2.80 14.53 -9.41
C ALA A 29 3.18 15.82 -10.16
N ASP A 30 3.70 16.81 -9.44
CA ASP A 30 4.11 18.11 -9.97
C ASP A 30 5.26 17.97 -11.01
N GLN A 31 6.10 16.94 -10.86
CA GLN A 31 7.19 16.62 -11.80
C GLN A 31 6.77 15.72 -12.97
N GLY A 32 5.51 15.26 -13.01
CA GLY A 32 5.04 14.30 -14.01
C GLY A 32 5.64 12.89 -13.85
N ALA A 33 6.22 12.57 -12.69
CA ALA A 33 6.91 11.32 -12.41
C ALA A 33 5.97 10.19 -11.95
N LEU A 34 4.71 10.49 -11.59
CA LEU A 34 3.74 9.47 -11.20
C LEU A 34 3.20 8.71 -12.42
N ALA A 35 3.44 7.40 -12.44
CA ALA A 35 2.87 6.45 -13.39
C ALA A 35 1.33 6.36 -13.29
N ASP A 36 0.71 5.75 -14.31
CA ASP A 36 -0.74 5.49 -14.33
C ASP A 36 -1.22 4.57 -13.20
N ASN A 37 -0.35 3.71 -12.66
CA ASN A 37 -0.63 2.79 -11.58
C ASN A 37 0.30 3.09 -10.40
N VAL A 38 -0.27 3.38 -9.23
CA VAL A 38 0.48 3.75 -8.01
C VAL A 38 0.18 2.73 -6.92
N VAL A 39 1.22 2.13 -6.33
CA VAL A 39 1.09 1.21 -5.20
C VAL A 39 1.52 1.90 -3.92
N ILE A 40 0.71 1.80 -2.87
CA ILE A 40 0.93 2.40 -1.56
C ILE A 40 0.99 1.29 -0.50
N GLU A 41 2.03 1.33 0.33
CA GLU A 41 2.27 0.40 1.44
C GLU A 41 2.41 1.18 2.76
N LEU A 42 1.40 1.99 3.08
CA LEU A 42 1.35 2.82 4.28
C LEU A 42 0.22 2.37 5.21
N GLY A 43 0.48 2.44 6.53
CA GLY A 43 -0.43 1.97 7.59
C GLY A 43 0.25 1.04 8.60
N THR A 44 1.31 0.35 8.18
CA THR A 44 2.11 -0.53 9.06
C THR A 44 2.90 0.29 10.09
N ASN A 45 3.53 1.39 9.66
CA ASN A 45 4.40 2.22 10.50
C ASN A 45 3.66 3.22 11.41
N GLY A 46 2.34 3.30 11.31
CA GLY A 46 1.54 4.22 12.10
C GLY A 46 0.13 4.41 11.52
N PRO A 47 -0.82 4.89 12.35
CA PRO A 47 -2.15 5.24 11.89
C PRO A 47 -2.11 6.46 10.97
N PHE A 48 -3.19 6.64 10.23
CA PHE A 48 -3.45 7.87 9.48
C PHE A 48 -4.92 8.23 9.55
N THR A 49 -5.23 9.49 9.27
CA THR A 49 -6.58 10.02 9.29
C THR A 49 -7.24 9.94 7.91
N THR A 50 -8.57 10.00 7.89
CA THR A 50 -9.33 10.13 6.64
C THR A 50 -8.88 11.32 5.81
N ALA A 51 -8.55 12.46 6.45
CA ALA A 51 -8.06 13.65 5.75
C ALA A 51 -6.70 13.40 5.07
N GLN A 52 -5.81 12.60 5.68
CA GLN A 52 -4.54 12.24 5.06
C GLN A 52 -4.73 11.26 3.90
N MET A 53 -5.66 10.31 4.01
CA MET A 53 -6.05 9.45 2.89
C MET A 53 -6.60 10.28 1.73
N ASP A 54 -7.48 11.24 2.02
CA ASP A 54 -8.06 12.12 1.01
C ASP A 54 -6.99 12.96 0.33
N ALA A 55 -6.06 13.54 1.10
CA ALA A 55 -4.93 14.30 0.57
C ALA A 55 -4.02 13.44 -0.32
N MET A 56 -3.76 12.19 0.06
CA MET A 56 -3.01 11.23 -0.76
C MET A 56 -3.72 10.95 -2.09
N MET A 57 -5.00 10.61 -2.04
CA MET A 57 -5.79 10.32 -3.24
C MET A 57 -5.90 11.54 -4.16
N GLN A 58 -6.03 12.75 -3.60
CA GLN A 58 -6.01 14.01 -4.35
C GLN A 58 -4.66 14.28 -5.00
N ALA A 59 -3.56 14.06 -4.28
CA ALA A 59 -2.20 14.25 -4.81
C ALA A 59 -1.90 13.32 -5.98
N ILE A 60 -2.39 12.07 -5.94
CA ILE A 60 -2.25 11.12 -7.04
C ILE A 60 -3.16 11.49 -8.22
N GLY A 61 -4.36 11.97 -7.92
CA GLY A 61 -5.35 12.41 -8.89
C GLY A 61 -6.20 11.27 -9.47
N PRO A 62 -7.37 11.60 -10.04
CA PRO A 62 -8.39 10.62 -10.44
C PRO A 62 -8.03 9.82 -11.69
N ASN A 63 -7.06 10.30 -12.49
CA ASN A 63 -6.68 9.67 -13.75
C ASN A 63 -5.77 8.45 -13.57
N ARG A 64 -5.29 8.20 -12.36
CA ARG A 64 -4.40 7.08 -12.02
C ARG A 64 -5.15 6.04 -11.22
N HIS A 65 -4.73 4.79 -11.31
CA HIS A 65 -5.21 3.71 -10.46
C HIS A 65 -4.34 3.62 -9.20
N VAL A 66 -4.97 3.63 -8.03
CA VAL A 66 -4.30 3.51 -6.74
C VAL A 66 -4.53 2.12 -6.18
N PHE A 67 -3.45 1.43 -5.90
CA PHE A 67 -3.42 0.16 -5.18
C PHE A 67 -2.92 0.42 -3.78
N TRP A 68 -3.69 0.05 -2.77
CA TRP A 68 -3.30 0.25 -1.37
C TRP A 68 -3.24 -1.09 -0.64
N VAL A 69 -2.05 -1.47 -0.20
CA VAL A 69 -1.86 -2.71 0.58
C VAL A 69 -2.27 -2.44 2.02
N ASN A 70 -3.22 -3.23 2.54
CA ASN A 70 -3.68 -3.06 3.91
C ASN A 70 -2.63 -3.56 4.93
N ALA A 71 -2.74 -3.07 6.17
CA ALA A 71 -1.72 -3.26 7.19
C ALA A 71 -1.83 -4.65 7.86
N GLN A 72 -0.69 -5.31 8.02
CA GLN A 72 -0.48 -6.48 8.89
C GLN A 72 0.50 -6.09 9.99
N VAL A 73 -0.03 -5.78 11.17
CA VAL A 73 0.70 -5.31 12.35
C VAL A 73 -0.06 -5.71 13.63
N PRO A 74 -0.17 -7.02 13.93
CA PRO A 74 -1.07 -7.54 14.97
C PRO A 74 -0.74 -7.03 16.37
N THR A 75 0.49 -6.57 16.58
CA THR A 75 0.98 -6.01 17.84
C THR A 75 0.61 -4.54 18.05
N ARG A 76 -0.20 -3.92 17.18
CA ARG A 76 -0.55 -2.51 17.25
C ARG A 76 -2.06 -2.26 17.21
N PRO A 77 -2.58 -1.35 18.06
CA PRO A 77 -4.02 -1.16 18.21
C PRO A 77 -4.68 -0.52 16.97
N TRP A 78 -3.91 0.16 16.11
CA TRP A 78 -4.46 0.87 14.96
C TRP A 78 -4.70 0.01 13.72
N GLN A 79 -4.20 -1.23 13.68
CA GLN A 79 -4.28 -2.09 12.48
C GLN A 79 -5.71 -2.14 11.92
N ASN A 80 -6.67 -2.49 12.78
CA ASN A 80 -8.05 -2.68 12.35
C ASN A 80 -8.70 -1.37 11.90
N SER A 81 -8.41 -0.26 12.58
CA SER A 81 -8.91 1.06 12.21
C SER A 81 -8.36 1.51 10.84
N VAL A 82 -7.07 1.27 10.57
CA VAL A 82 -6.46 1.54 9.26
C VAL A 82 -7.11 0.70 8.17
N ASN A 83 -7.24 -0.62 8.39
CA ASN A 83 -7.81 -1.53 7.39
C ASN A 83 -9.29 -1.22 7.11
N GLN A 84 -10.06 -0.86 8.13
CA GLN A 84 -11.44 -0.38 7.98
C GLN A 84 -11.52 0.93 7.20
N MET A 85 -10.63 1.88 7.47
CA MET A 85 -10.56 3.15 6.74
C MET A 85 -10.27 2.93 5.25
N LEU A 86 -9.29 2.08 4.93
CA LEU A 86 -8.98 1.71 3.55
C LEU A 86 -10.20 1.10 2.85
N GLN A 87 -10.88 0.17 3.53
CA GLN A 87 -12.05 -0.48 2.97
C GLN A 87 -13.22 0.49 2.76
N ALA A 88 -13.45 1.42 3.69
CA ALA A 88 -14.43 2.49 3.52
C ALA A 88 -14.06 3.44 2.36
N GLY A 89 -12.77 3.67 2.14
CA GLY A 89 -12.25 4.47 1.04
C GLY A 89 -12.59 3.93 -0.35
N THR A 90 -12.69 2.61 -0.53
CA THR A 90 -13.07 2.00 -1.83
C THR A 90 -14.47 2.42 -2.29
N LYS A 91 -15.35 2.80 -1.36
CA LYS A 91 -16.69 3.33 -1.66
C LYS A 91 -16.65 4.80 -2.10
N ARG A 92 -15.58 5.52 -1.73
CA ARG A 92 -15.41 6.96 -1.96
C ARG A 92 -14.56 7.25 -3.20
N PHE A 93 -13.58 6.39 -3.48
CA PHE A 93 -12.63 6.55 -4.59
C PHE A 93 -12.76 5.39 -5.57
N ARG A 94 -13.32 5.67 -6.75
CA ARG A 94 -13.52 4.66 -7.81
C ARG A 94 -12.21 4.11 -8.39
N ASN A 95 -11.14 4.88 -8.26
CA ASN A 95 -9.80 4.52 -8.71
C ASN A 95 -8.94 3.87 -7.60
N LEU A 96 -9.55 3.46 -6.48
CA LEU A 96 -8.85 2.78 -5.39
C LEU A 96 -9.17 1.29 -5.36
N THR A 97 -8.13 0.46 -5.37
CA THR A 97 -8.19 -0.97 -5.06
C THR A 97 -7.38 -1.26 -3.80
N VAL A 98 -8.01 -1.87 -2.81
CA VAL A 98 -7.31 -2.37 -1.62
C VAL A 98 -6.81 -3.78 -1.89
N ILE A 99 -5.50 -4.00 -1.70
CA ILE A 99 -4.88 -5.32 -1.77
C ILE A 99 -4.89 -5.91 -0.36
N ASP A 100 -5.66 -6.99 -0.17
CA ASP A 100 -5.88 -7.61 1.14
C ASP A 100 -4.71 -8.53 1.53
N TRP A 101 -3.57 -7.94 1.90
CA TRP A 101 -2.42 -8.64 2.44
C TRP A 101 -2.69 -9.20 3.84
N HIS A 102 -3.36 -8.42 4.70
CA HIS A 102 -3.75 -8.84 6.05
C HIS A 102 -4.55 -10.15 6.03
N GLY A 103 -5.59 -10.24 5.20
CA GLY A 103 -6.37 -11.46 5.04
C GLY A 103 -5.57 -12.60 4.40
N TYR A 104 -4.76 -12.30 3.38
CA TYR A 104 -3.95 -13.31 2.68
C TYR A 104 -2.83 -13.91 3.55
N ALA A 105 -2.25 -13.13 4.45
CA ALA A 105 -1.20 -13.59 5.35
C ALA A 105 -1.75 -14.17 6.66
N ASN A 106 -3.07 -14.07 6.90
CA ASN A 106 -3.70 -14.64 8.08
C ASN A 106 -3.54 -16.17 8.07
N GLY A 107 -3.13 -16.74 9.20
CA GLY A 107 -2.83 -18.16 9.31
C GLY A 107 -1.43 -18.56 8.84
N HIS A 108 -0.58 -17.60 8.46
CA HIS A 108 0.80 -17.82 8.04
C HIS A 108 1.83 -17.12 8.95
N PRO A 109 1.87 -17.43 10.27
CA PRO A 109 2.84 -16.80 11.18
C PRO A 109 4.30 -17.11 10.80
N ASP A 110 4.53 -18.22 10.08
CA ASP A 110 5.82 -18.66 9.55
C ASP A 110 6.31 -17.82 8.36
N TRP A 111 5.49 -16.91 7.82
CA TRP A 111 5.91 -15.95 6.80
C TRP A 111 6.56 -14.70 7.37
N PHE A 112 6.50 -14.51 8.68
CA PHE A 112 7.00 -13.32 9.36
C PHE A 112 8.24 -13.64 10.20
N TYR A 113 8.97 -12.60 10.59
CA TYR A 113 9.86 -12.67 11.74
C TYR A 113 9.06 -12.67 13.06
N ASP A 114 9.74 -12.76 14.19
CA ASP A 114 9.14 -12.85 15.52
C ASP A 114 8.21 -11.68 15.86
N ASP A 115 8.41 -10.51 15.24
CA ASP A 115 7.54 -9.34 15.44
C ASP A 115 6.15 -9.46 14.78
N GLN A 116 5.95 -10.46 13.90
CA GLN A 116 4.72 -10.69 13.15
C GLN A 116 4.30 -9.52 12.24
N VAL A 117 5.23 -8.63 11.91
CA VAL A 117 5.05 -7.47 11.04
C VAL A 117 5.87 -7.62 9.76
N HIS A 118 7.16 -7.94 9.89
CA HIS A 118 8.07 -7.98 8.76
C HIS A 118 8.08 -9.37 8.13
N PRO A 119 7.77 -9.50 6.82
CA PRO A 119 7.90 -10.77 6.13
C PRO A 119 9.36 -11.23 6.08
N ASN A 120 9.59 -12.51 6.37
CA ASN A 120 10.89 -13.15 6.21
C ASN A 120 11.15 -13.50 4.72
N PRO A 121 12.28 -14.13 4.33
CA PRO A 121 12.55 -14.44 2.93
C PRO A 121 11.47 -15.30 2.24
N THR A 122 10.78 -16.17 2.98
CA THR A 122 9.64 -16.95 2.46
C THR A 122 8.43 -16.05 2.28
N GLY A 123 8.03 -15.32 3.33
CA GLY A 123 6.90 -14.39 3.26
C GLY A 123 7.06 -13.32 2.18
N ASN A 124 8.26 -12.80 1.97
CA ASN A 124 8.55 -11.80 0.93
C ASN A 124 8.27 -12.31 -0.49
N LYS A 125 8.44 -13.61 -0.75
CA LYS A 125 8.09 -14.21 -2.06
C LYS A 125 6.58 -14.16 -2.27
N TYR A 126 5.81 -14.57 -1.26
CA TYR A 126 4.35 -14.54 -1.28
C TYR A 126 3.82 -13.10 -1.35
N TYR A 127 4.39 -12.20 -0.56
CA TYR A 127 4.07 -10.76 -0.56
C TYR A 127 4.22 -10.14 -1.94
N ALA A 128 5.41 -10.28 -2.53
CA ALA A 128 5.71 -9.71 -3.83
C ALA A 128 4.83 -10.31 -4.94
N ALA A 129 4.63 -11.64 -4.93
CA ALA A 129 3.78 -12.32 -5.91
C ALA A 129 2.32 -11.90 -5.79
N TYR A 130 1.79 -11.82 -4.56
CA TYR A 130 0.41 -11.47 -4.30
C TYR A 130 0.08 -10.03 -4.71
N ILE A 131 0.94 -9.07 -4.36
CA ILE A 131 0.75 -7.68 -4.78
C ILE A 131 0.85 -7.55 -6.30
N THR A 132 1.89 -8.15 -6.91
CA THR A 132 2.07 -8.08 -8.37
C THR A 132 0.87 -8.67 -9.11
N LYS A 133 0.35 -9.81 -8.66
CA LYS A 133 -0.85 -10.44 -9.24
C LYS A 133 -2.06 -9.51 -9.17
N ASN A 134 -2.28 -8.85 -8.03
CA ASN A 134 -3.39 -7.93 -7.86
C ASN A 134 -3.25 -6.67 -8.72
N VAL A 135 -2.04 -6.11 -8.82
CA VAL A 135 -1.75 -4.97 -9.69
C VAL A 135 -2.00 -5.34 -11.14
N VAL A 136 -1.41 -6.44 -11.64
CA VAL A 136 -1.59 -6.86 -13.05
C VAL A 136 -3.05 -7.13 -13.39
N ALA A 137 -3.84 -7.69 -12.47
CA ALA A 137 -5.24 -8.02 -12.71
C ALA A 137 -6.16 -6.80 -12.84
N HIS A 138 -5.79 -5.64 -12.28
CA HIS A 138 -6.65 -4.45 -12.26
C HIS A 138 -5.94 -3.18 -12.75
N ALA A 139 -4.72 -3.31 -13.27
CA ALA A 139 -3.94 -2.18 -13.76
C ALA A 139 -4.68 -1.48 -14.90
N LYS A 140 -4.58 -0.16 -14.90
CA LYS A 140 -4.95 0.64 -16.06
C LYS A 140 -4.02 0.27 -17.22
N GLN A 141 -4.62 -0.13 -18.35
CA GLN A 141 -3.94 -0.50 -19.60
C GLN A 141 -3.66 0.71 -20.48
#